data_AF-A0A0U2WW28-F1
#
_entry.id   AF-A0A0U2WW28-F1
#
_cell.length_a   1.000
_cell.length_b   1.000
_cell.length_c   1.000
_cell.angle_alpha   90.00
_cell.angle_beta   90.00
_cell.angle_gamma   90.00
#
_symmetry.space_group_name_H-M   'P 1'
#
loop_
_entity.id
_entity.type
_entity.pdbx_description
1 polymer ?
#
loop_
_entity_poly.entity_id
_entity_poly.type
_entity_poly.pdbx_seq_one_letter_code
_entity_poly.pdbx_strand_id
1 'polypeptide(L)'
;MSEPRRRHGNALDQPREHRPGLLDRFRPNPDSFGRMTEGFARFMGTPQFLLWMTVFVAVWLGWNTLAPESAQFDPRALNFTLLTLMLSLQASYAAPLLLLAQNRQDDRDRVTQEEDRRRAQQNLADTEYLTREIAALRIALREVATRDFVRSELRSVLEEILDAQDEAPVPEDRSGRRPARRRPSAPETREIPRV
;
A
#
# COMPACT_ATOMS: atom_id res chain seq x y z
N MET A 1 26.55 56.58 19.62
CA MET A 1 27.02 56.71 18.22
C MET A 1 27.46 55.33 17.79
N SER A 2 26.82 54.80 16.76
CA SER A 2 26.61 53.39 16.45
C SER A 2 27.79 52.70 15.75
N GLU A 3 28.21 51.53 16.24
CA GLU A 3 29.08 50.59 15.52
C GLU A 3 28.31 49.86 14.39
N PRO A 4 28.88 49.70 13.18
CA PRO A 4 28.28 48.87 12.15
C PRO A 4 28.72 47.41 12.28
N ARG A 5 27.75 46.55 12.59
CA ARG A 5 27.88 45.09 12.68
C ARG A 5 28.06 44.49 11.28
N ARG A 6 29.28 44.10 10.89
CA ARG A 6 29.54 43.34 9.64
C ARG A 6 29.17 41.86 9.84
N ARG A 7 28.01 41.44 9.33
CA ARG A 7 27.67 40.02 9.11
C ARG A 7 28.40 39.51 7.86
N HIS A 8 29.37 38.62 8.01
CA HIS A 8 29.84 37.77 6.92
C HIS A 8 28.92 36.56 6.83
N GLY A 9 28.00 36.58 5.87
CA GLY A 9 27.21 35.42 5.49
C GLY A 9 27.98 34.57 4.49
N ASN A 10 28.17 33.29 4.84
CA ASN A 10 28.65 32.24 3.95
C ASN A 10 27.91 32.26 2.61
N ALA A 11 28.61 32.59 1.53
CA ALA A 11 28.14 32.45 0.14
C ALA A 11 28.91 31.34 -0.60
N LEU A 12 29.28 30.27 0.12
CA LEU A 12 30.03 29.14 -0.44
C LEU A 12 29.15 27.94 -0.81
N ASP A 13 27.83 28.08 -0.72
CA ASP A 13 26.89 26.98 -0.96
C ASP A 13 25.99 27.25 -2.17
N GLN A 14 26.61 27.47 -3.33
CA GLN A 14 25.91 27.38 -4.61
C GLN A 14 26.61 26.31 -5.45
N PRO A 15 25.97 25.15 -5.71
CA PRO A 15 26.53 24.19 -6.65
C PRO A 15 26.58 24.86 -8.02
N ARG A 16 27.80 24.98 -8.57
CA ARG A 16 28.07 25.51 -9.91
C ARG A 16 27.18 24.80 -10.93
N GLU A 17 26.19 25.52 -11.47
CA GLU A 17 25.44 25.10 -12.65
C GLU A 17 26.43 24.77 -13.78
N HIS A 18 26.47 23.50 -14.14
CA HIS A 18 27.21 23.04 -15.30
C HIS A 18 26.51 23.58 -16.55
N ARG A 19 27.17 24.50 -17.26
CA ARG A 19 26.71 24.98 -18.57
C ARG A 19 26.54 23.78 -19.49
N PRO A 20 25.34 23.49 -20.02
CA PRO A 20 25.18 22.39 -20.96
C PRO A 20 25.95 22.74 -22.23
N GLY A 21 26.98 21.97 -22.53
CA GLY A 21 27.79 22.13 -23.73
C GLY A 21 26.97 21.82 -24.99
N LEU A 22 27.43 22.31 -26.15
CA LEU A 22 26.80 22.10 -27.46
C LEU A 22 26.58 20.62 -27.83
N LEU A 23 27.26 19.70 -27.11
CA LEU A 23 27.18 18.25 -27.24
C LEU A 23 25.92 17.62 -26.58
N ASP A 24 25.23 18.33 -25.67
CA ASP A 24 24.00 17.83 -25.03
C ASP A 24 22.82 17.73 -26.02
N ARG A 25 22.93 18.37 -27.19
CA ARG A 25 21.92 18.25 -28.28
C ARG A 25 21.93 16.88 -28.96
N PHE A 26 23.00 16.10 -28.80
CA PHE A 26 23.12 14.73 -29.32
C PHE A 26 22.75 13.66 -28.28
N ARG A 27 22.16 14.03 -27.14
CA ARG A 27 21.48 13.04 -26.30
C ARG A 27 20.18 12.65 -26.98
N PRO A 28 20.04 11.42 -27.50
CA PRO A 28 18.77 10.96 -28.05
C PRO A 28 17.74 11.04 -26.93
N ASN A 29 16.66 11.80 -27.14
CA ASN A 29 15.69 12.09 -26.10
C ASN A 29 15.12 10.76 -25.54
N PRO A 30 15.48 10.36 -24.30
CA PRO A 30 15.26 9.01 -23.79
C PRO A 30 13.78 8.67 -23.64
N ASP A 31 12.91 9.68 -23.60
CA ASP A 31 11.45 9.52 -23.50
C ASP A 31 10.81 9.10 -24.83
N SER A 32 11.38 9.54 -25.96
CA SER A 32 10.83 9.23 -27.30
C SER A 32 11.18 7.80 -27.70
N PHE A 33 12.43 7.39 -27.43
CA PHE A 33 12.86 6.00 -27.60
C PHE A 33 12.15 5.07 -26.61
N GLY A 34 11.95 5.48 -25.36
CA GLY A 34 11.22 4.68 -24.36
C GLY A 34 9.81 4.31 -24.79
N ARG A 35 9.04 5.26 -25.34
CA ARG A 35 7.67 5.00 -25.83
C ARG A 35 7.66 4.08 -27.07
N MET A 36 8.60 4.26 -27.99
CA MET A 36 8.70 3.41 -29.18
C MET A 36 9.07 1.96 -28.80
N THR A 37 10.03 1.79 -27.89
CA THR A 37 10.43 0.48 -27.38
C THR A 37 9.32 -0.20 -26.59
N GLU A 38 8.54 0.54 -25.80
CA GLU A 38 7.41 -0.02 -25.05
C GLU A 38 6.30 -0.53 -25.98
N GLY A 39 6.03 0.16 -27.08
CA GLY A 39 5.14 -0.33 -28.14
C GLY A 39 5.69 -1.58 -28.82
N PHE A 40 7.00 -1.60 -29.12
CA PHE A 40 7.67 -2.73 -29.76
C PHE A 40 7.69 -3.98 -28.88
N ALA A 41 7.88 -3.82 -27.56
CA ALA A 41 7.85 -4.90 -26.58
C ALA A 41 6.46 -5.53 -26.47
N ARG A 42 5.39 -4.72 -26.43
CA ARG A 42 4.01 -5.24 -26.46
C ARG A 42 3.68 -5.92 -27.79
N PHE A 43 4.22 -5.42 -28.89
CA PHE A 43 4.01 -6.00 -30.22
C PHE A 43 4.69 -7.37 -30.38
N MET A 44 5.97 -7.51 -29.98
CA MET A 44 6.69 -8.79 -30.03
C MET A 44 6.16 -9.85 -29.06
N GLY A 45 5.57 -9.45 -27.93
CA GLY A 45 4.97 -10.38 -26.96
C GLY A 45 3.61 -10.96 -27.36
N THR A 46 3.03 -10.51 -28.47
CA THR A 46 1.69 -10.93 -28.91
C THR A 46 1.78 -12.01 -30.00
N PRO A 47 0.95 -13.08 -29.97
CA PRO A 47 0.96 -14.13 -31.01
C PRO A 47 0.65 -13.61 -32.42
N GLN A 48 0.04 -12.44 -32.52
CA GLN A 48 -0.28 -11.77 -33.78
C GLN A 48 0.96 -11.34 -34.58
N PHE A 49 2.10 -11.07 -33.92
CA PHE A 49 3.36 -10.77 -34.60
C PHE A 49 3.86 -11.97 -35.40
N LEU A 50 3.86 -13.16 -34.78
CA LEU A 50 4.25 -14.40 -35.43
C LEU A 50 3.37 -14.69 -36.64
N LEU A 51 2.05 -14.49 -36.51
CA LEU A 51 1.10 -14.69 -37.61
C LEU A 51 1.42 -13.77 -38.80
N TRP A 52 1.64 -12.47 -38.57
CA TRP A 52 2.03 -11.55 -39.64
C TRP A 52 3.35 -11.91 -40.31
N MET A 53 4.36 -12.32 -39.53
CA MET A 53 5.65 -12.78 -40.07
C MET A 53 5.49 -14.04 -40.92
N THR A 54 4.68 -15.02 -40.47
CA THR A 54 4.39 -16.23 -41.24
C THR A 54 3.65 -15.89 -42.54
N VAL A 55 2.67 -15.00 -42.50
CA VAL A 55 1.94 -14.55 -43.70
C VAL A 55 2.88 -13.86 -44.67
N PHE A 56 3.77 -12.98 -44.19
CA PHE A 56 4.77 -12.32 -45.04
C PHE A 56 5.68 -13.32 -45.75
N VAL A 57 6.24 -14.28 -45.02
CA VAL A 57 7.09 -15.34 -45.59
C VAL A 57 6.30 -16.19 -46.59
N ALA A 58 5.05 -16.56 -46.26
CA ALA A 58 4.19 -17.36 -47.13
C ALA A 58 3.84 -16.61 -48.43
N VAL A 59 3.54 -15.31 -48.36
CA VAL A 59 3.27 -14.46 -49.53
C VAL A 59 4.53 -14.29 -50.38
N TRP A 60 5.69 -14.08 -49.76
CA TRP A 60 6.96 -13.99 -50.50
C TRP A 60 7.29 -15.27 -51.25
N LEU A 61 7.14 -16.41 -50.56
CA LEU A 61 7.36 -17.73 -51.13
C LEU A 61 6.34 -18.01 -52.24
N GLY A 62 5.07 -17.71 -52.01
CA GLY A 62 4.00 -17.85 -53.00
C GLY A 62 4.24 -17.01 -54.25
N TRP A 63 4.62 -15.74 -54.08
CA TRP A 63 4.94 -14.85 -55.20
C TRP A 63 6.12 -15.37 -56.02
N ASN A 64 7.23 -15.72 -55.37
CA ASN A 64 8.43 -16.18 -56.07
C ASN A 64 8.32 -17.62 -56.62
N THR A 65 7.36 -18.42 -56.17
CA THR A 65 7.10 -19.77 -56.70
C THR A 65 6.10 -19.77 -57.86
N LEU A 66 5.07 -18.92 -57.81
CA LEU A 66 4.02 -18.84 -58.83
C LEU A 66 4.36 -17.86 -59.96
N ALA A 67 5.30 -16.93 -59.77
CA ALA A 67 5.73 -16.01 -60.81
C ALA A 67 6.55 -16.69 -61.92
N PRO A 68 6.36 -16.31 -63.21
CA PRO A 68 7.23 -16.71 -64.31
C PRO A 68 8.70 -16.32 -64.05
N GLU A 69 9.66 -17.08 -64.57
CA GLU A 69 11.10 -16.88 -64.32
C GLU A 69 11.61 -15.46 -64.67
N SER A 70 10.95 -14.75 -65.59
CA SER A 70 11.26 -13.35 -65.92
C SER A 70 10.80 -12.31 -64.89
N ALA A 71 9.90 -12.68 -63.96
CA ALA A 71 9.35 -11.82 -62.92
C ALA A 71 9.68 -12.31 -61.49
N GLN A 72 10.47 -13.38 -61.36
CA GLN A 72 10.95 -13.87 -60.07
C GLN A 72 12.00 -12.90 -59.52
N PHE A 73 11.62 -12.15 -58.49
CA PHE A 73 12.52 -11.26 -57.76
C PHE A 73 13.58 -12.05 -56.98
N ASP A 74 13.23 -13.24 -56.48
CA ASP A 74 14.08 -14.15 -55.73
C ASP A 74 13.93 -15.57 -56.30
N PRO A 75 14.73 -15.95 -57.32
CA PRO A 75 14.54 -17.18 -58.06
C PRO A 75 14.62 -18.42 -57.16
N ARG A 76 13.67 -19.34 -57.33
CA ARG A 76 13.65 -20.63 -56.61
C ARG A 76 14.95 -21.44 -56.79
N ALA A 77 15.64 -21.28 -57.93
CA ALA A 77 16.89 -21.95 -58.24
C ALA A 77 18.06 -21.52 -57.34
N LEU A 78 17.99 -20.33 -56.76
CA LEU A 78 18.97 -19.77 -55.82
C LEU A 78 18.52 -19.96 -54.35
N ASN A 79 17.57 -20.86 -54.09
CA ASN A 79 17.05 -21.17 -52.75
C ASN A 79 16.57 -19.94 -51.95
N PHE A 80 15.97 -18.95 -52.62
CA PHE A 80 15.50 -17.71 -51.97
C PHE A 80 16.61 -16.96 -51.22
N THR A 81 17.70 -16.67 -51.93
CA THR A 81 18.89 -16.03 -51.36
C THR A 81 18.55 -14.65 -50.77
N LEU A 82 17.67 -13.88 -51.40
CA LEU A 82 17.31 -12.55 -50.89
C LEU A 82 16.51 -12.64 -49.59
N LEU A 83 15.54 -13.56 -49.50
CA LEU A 83 14.82 -13.82 -48.25
C LEU A 83 15.78 -14.23 -47.13
N THR A 84 16.75 -15.09 -47.43
CA THR A 84 17.74 -15.56 -46.45
C THR A 84 18.66 -14.43 -45.97
N LEU A 85 19.13 -13.58 -46.89
CA LEU A 85 19.92 -12.39 -46.55
C LEU A 85 19.12 -11.39 -45.71
N MET A 86 17.84 -11.22 -46.01
CA MET A 86 16.97 -10.32 -45.26
C MET A 86 16.70 -10.85 -43.85
N LEU A 87 16.44 -12.16 -43.69
CA LEU A 87 16.23 -12.78 -42.38
C LEU A 87 17.50 -12.77 -41.52
N SER A 88 18.68 -12.99 -42.11
CA SER A 88 19.95 -12.92 -41.35
C SER A 88 20.25 -11.49 -40.90
N LEU A 89 19.99 -10.49 -41.74
CA LEU A 89 20.07 -9.08 -41.37
C LEU A 89 19.05 -8.73 -40.28
N GLN A 90 17.82 -9.25 -40.38
CA GLN A 90 16.76 -9.02 -39.40
C GLN A 90 17.17 -9.50 -38.01
N ALA A 91 17.77 -10.69 -37.91
CA ALA A 91 18.30 -11.20 -36.65
C ALA A 91 19.47 -10.34 -36.13
N SER A 92 20.37 -9.91 -37.02
CA SER A 92 21.56 -9.14 -36.64
C SER A 92 21.23 -7.76 -36.07
N TYR A 93 20.23 -7.04 -36.62
CA TYR A 93 19.83 -5.73 -36.07
C TYR A 93 18.87 -5.85 -34.88
N ALA A 94 18.16 -6.97 -34.74
CA ALA A 94 17.27 -7.19 -33.60
C ALA A 94 18.05 -7.30 -32.27
N ALA A 95 19.22 -7.96 -32.27
CA ALA A 95 20.02 -8.15 -31.07
C ALA A 95 20.41 -6.83 -30.35
N PRO A 96 21.01 -5.81 -31.01
CA PRO A 96 21.37 -4.56 -30.34
C PRO A 96 20.16 -3.74 -29.88
N LEU A 97 19.06 -3.78 -30.63
CA LEU A 97 17.82 -3.11 -30.21
C LEU A 97 17.15 -3.82 -29.03
N LEU A 98 17.19 -5.15 -29.01
CA LEU A 98 16.70 -5.96 -27.91
C LEU A 98 17.52 -5.68 -26.64
N LEU A 99 18.84 -5.59 -26.74
CA LEU A 99 19.71 -5.24 -25.60
C LEU A 99 19.38 -3.84 -25.04
N LEU A 100 19.12 -2.85 -25.90
CA LEU A 100 18.69 -1.52 -25.46
C LEU A 100 17.31 -1.54 -24.81
N ALA A 101 16.40 -2.41 -25.28
CA ALA A 101 15.09 -2.59 -24.68
C ALA A 101 15.18 -3.28 -23.31
N GLN A 102 16.02 -4.31 -23.19
CA GLN A 102 16.25 -5.08 -21.97
C GLN A 102 16.89 -4.23 -20.88
N ASN A 103 17.94 -3.46 -21.19
CA ASN A 103 18.58 -2.56 -20.21
C ASN A 103 17.56 -1.62 -19.53
N ARG A 104 16.54 -1.15 -20.28
CA ARG A 104 15.48 -0.29 -19.74
C ARG A 104 14.43 -1.05 -18.93
N GLN A 105 14.15 -2.31 -19.25
CA GLN A 105 13.29 -3.16 -18.43
C GLN A 105 13.99 -3.47 -17.10
N ASP A 106 15.27 -3.83 -17.15
CA ASP A 106 16.09 -4.11 -15.97
C ASP A 106 16.20 -2.90 -15.04
N ASP A 107 16.33 -1.69 -15.58
CA ASP A 107 16.34 -0.45 -14.79
C ASP A 107 15.01 -0.22 -14.06
N ARG A 108 13.86 -0.44 -14.73
CA ARG A 108 12.53 -0.33 -14.12
C ARG A 108 12.31 -1.40 -13.05
N ASP A 109 12.73 -2.63 -13.35
CA ASP A 109 12.60 -3.77 -12.44
C ASP A 109 13.46 -3.56 -11.20
N ARG A 110 14.65 -2.99 -11.35
CA ARG A 110 15.52 -2.61 -10.23
C ARG A 110 14.86 -1.60 -9.30
N VAL A 111 14.29 -0.51 -9.84
CA VAL A 111 13.60 0.50 -9.02
C VAL A 111 12.42 -0.12 -8.29
N THR A 112 11.63 -0.92 -8.98
CA THR A 112 10.48 -1.63 -8.39
C THR A 112 10.92 -2.56 -7.25
N GLN A 113 12.02 -3.31 -7.43
CA GLN A 113 12.59 -4.16 -6.39
C GLN A 113 13.14 -3.38 -5.20
N GLU A 114 13.78 -2.22 -5.43
CA GLU A 114 14.29 -1.36 -4.36
C GLU A 114 13.15 -0.76 -3.52
N GLU A 115 12.05 -0.34 -4.16
CA GLU A 115 10.85 0.12 -3.46
C GLU A 115 10.19 -0.99 -2.65
N ASP A 116 10.06 -2.18 -3.22
CA ASP A 116 9.46 -3.33 -2.52
C ASP A 116 10.28 -3.72 -1.28
N ARG A 117 11.60 -3.73 -1.39
CA ARG A 117 12.50 -3.94 -0.23
C ARG A 117 12.31 -2.88 0.85
N ARG A 118 12.16 -1.60 0.48
CA ARG A 118 11.90 -0.52 1.45
C ARG A 118 10.56 -0.70 2.14
N ARG A 119 9.50 -1.03 1.39
CA ARG A 119 8.17 -1.31 1.95
C ARG A 119 8.21 -2.52 2.90
N ALA A 120 8.91 -3.59 2.54
CA ALA A 120 9.08 -4.76 3.39
C ALA A 120 9.80 -4.41 4.72
N GLN A 121 10.84 -3.57 4.66
CA GLN A 121 11.52 -3.08 5.86
C GLN A 121 10.61 -2.23 6.76
N GLN A 122 9.79 -1.35 6.16
CA GLN A 122 8.80 -0.55 6.90
C GLN A 122 7.75 -1.45 7.55
N ASN A 123 7.19 -2.42 6.82
CA ASN A 123 6.21 -3.36 7.35
C ASN A 123 6.76 -4.20 8.51
N LEU A 124 8.04 -4.61 8.44
CA LEU A 124 8.70 -5.29 9.56
C LEU A 124 8.81 -4.37 10.77
N ALA A 125 9.27 -3.13 10.58
CA ALA A 125 9.37 -2.15 11.67
C ALA A 125 8.02 -1.85 12.31
N ASP A 126 6.96 -1.68 11.50
CA ASP A 126 5.59 -1.46 11.99
C ASP A 126 5.08 -2.66 12.77
N THR A 127 5.38 -3.88 12.30
CA THR A 127 5.01 -5.12 13.00
C THR A 127 5.75 -5.25 14.34
N GLU A 128 7.04 -4.93 14.37
CA GLU A 128 7.83 -4.90 15.60
C GLU A 128 7.31 -3.86 16.59
N TYR A 129 6.95 -2.68 16.08
CA TYR A 129 6.35 -1.62 16.89
C TYR A 129 5.01 -2.05 17.49
N LEU A 130 4.09 -2.55 16.67
CA LEU A 130 2.79 -3.06 17.14
C LEU A 130 2.96 -4.21 18.14
N THR A 131 3.92 -5.11 17.92
CA THR A 131 4.19 -6.23 18.84
C THR A 131 4.69 -5.71 20.19
N ARG A 132 5.56 -4.71 20.20
CA ARG A 132 6.04 -4.07 21.43
C ARG A 132 4.92 -3.34 22.16
N GLU A 133 4.07 -2.62 21.41
CA GLU A 133 2.94 -1.89 21.98
C GLU A 133 1.90 -2.84 22.58
N ILE A 134 1.60 -3.96 21.90
CA ILE A 134 0.72 -5.02 22.41
C ILE A 134 1.31 -5.66 23.67
N ALA A 135 2.63 -5.89 23.72
CA ALA A 135 3.29 -6.42 24.91
C ALA A 135 3.17 -5.47 26.11
N ALA A 136 3.37 -4.16 25.89
CA ALA A 136 3.19 -3.13 26.91
C ALA A 136 1.73 -3.04 27.38
N LEU A 137 0.78 -3.03 26.44
CA LEU A 137 -0.66 -3.05 26.74
C LEU A 137 -1.06 -4.29 27.57
N ARG A 138 -0.52 -5.46 27.23
CA ARG A 138 -0.78 -6.70 27.98
C ARG A 138 -0.30 -6.63 29.43
N ILE A 139 0.86 -6.00 29.69
CA ILE A 139 1.38 -5.83 31.05
C ILE A 139 0.47 -4.88 31.83
N ALA A 140 0.13 -3.72 31.26
CA ALA A 140 -0.78 -2.76 31.89
C ALA A 140 -2.16 -3.38 32.21
N LEU A 141 -2.73 -4.15 31.28
CA LEU A 141 -3.98 -4.87 31.51
C LEU A 141 -3.86 -5.93 32.62
N ARG A 142 -2.71 -6.60 32.74
CA ARG A 142 -2.49 -7.61 33.81
C ARG A 142 -2.51 -6.98 35.20
N GLU A 143 -2.00 -5.76 35.34
CA GLU A 143 -1.97 -5.03 36.60
C GLU A 143 -3.40 -4.63 37.03
N VAL A 144 -4.22 -4.11 36.11
CA VAL A 144 -5.61 -3.69 36.38
C VAL A 144 -6.58 -4.88 36.49
N ALA A 145 -6.35 -5.97 35.77
CA ALA A 145 -7.24 -7.14 35.75
C ALA A 145 -6.89 -8.22 36.77
N THR A 146 -6.16 -7.89 37.84
CA THR A 146 -5.93 -8.86 38.91
C THR A 146 -7.29 -9.22 39.52
N ARG A 147 -7.64 -10.51 39.58
CA ARG A 147 -8.96 -11.01 40.04
C ARG A 147 -9.39 -10.39 41.38
N ASP A 148 -8.43 -10.17 42.27
CA ASP A 148 -8.70 -9.62 43.60
C ASP A 148 -8.96 -8.11 43.57
N PHE A 149 -8.35 -7.35 42.65
CA PHE A 149 -8.66 -5.94 42.42
C PHE A 149 -10.05 -5.75 41.79
N VAL A 150 -10.35 -6.51 40.73
CA VAL A 150 -11.69 -6.49 40.11
C VAL A 150 -12.76 -6.87 41.13
N ARG A 151 -12.47 -7.87 41.99
CA ARG A 151 -13.35 -8.27 43.08
C ARG A 151 -13.48 -7.20 44.17
N SER A 152 -12.40 -6.51 44.55
CA SER A 152 -12.47 -5.45 45.56
C SER A 152 -13.25 -4.25 45.06
N GLU A 153 -13.05 -3.84 43.80
CA GLU A 153 -13.82 -2.73 43.19
C GLU A 153 -15.29 -3.08 43.03
N LEU A 154 -15.62 -4.29 42.55
CA LEU A 154 -17.02 -4.77 42.50
C LEU A 154 -17.68 -4.77 43.88
N ARG A 155 -16.92 -5.09 44.92
CA ARG A 155 -17.44 -5.15 46.30
C ARG A 155 -17.57 -3.76 46.90
N SER A 156 -16.59 -2.90 46.69
CA SER A 156 -16.62 -1.47 47.03
C SER A 156 -17.85 -0.78 46.45
N VAL A 157 -18.08 -0.91 45.14
CA VAL A 157 -19.24 -0.32 44.47
C VAL A 157 -20.57 -0.94 44.96
N LEU A 158 -20.59 -2.25 45.22
CA LEU A 158 -21.78 -2.90 45.79
C LEU A 158 -22.11 -2.37 47.20
N GLU A 159 -21.08 -2.16 48.03
CA GLU A 159 -21.21 -1.66 49.38
C GLU A 159 -21.64 -0.18 49.39
N GLU A 160 -21.10 0.63 48.49
CA GLU A 160 -21.55 2.01 48.24
C GLU A 160 -23.04 2.09 47.87
N ILE A 161 -23.52 1.17 47.01
CA ILE A 161 -24.94 1.11 46.61
C ILE A 161 -25.84 0.61 47.76
N LEU A 162 -25.35 -0.29 48.61
CA LEU A 162 -26.09 -0.80 49.78
C LEU A 162 -26.21 0.28 50.86
N ASP A 163 -25.12 0.96 51.19
CA ASP A 163 -25.12 2.07 52.16
C ASP A 163 -26.03 3.21 51.69
N ALA A 164 -26.02 3.53 50.39
CA ALA A 164 -26.93 4.52 49.81
C ALA A 164 -28.43 4.12 49.90
N GLN A 165 -28.75 2.83 50.06
CA GLN A 165 -30.11 2.35 50.31
C GLN A 165 -30.47 2.38 51.81
N ASP A 166 -29.52 2.10 52.70
CA ASP A 166 -29.72 2.13 54.16
C ASP A 166 -29.77 3.57 54.72
N GLU A 167 -29.14 4.54 54.06
CA GLU A 167 -29.17 5.95 54.45
C GLU A 167 -30.45 6.69 53.99
N ALA A 168 -31.42 5.99 53.39
CA ALA A 168 -32.76 6.53 53.18
C ALA A 168 -33.39 6.87 54.55
N PRO A 169 -33.64 8.16 54.87
CA PRO A 169 -33.93 8.56 56.25
C PRO A 169 -35.30 8.03 56.70
N VAL A 170 -35.28 7.19 57.74
CA VAL A 170 -36.48 6.79 58.49
C VAL A 170 -37.08 8.05 59.13
N PRO A 171 -38.36 8.40 58.88
CA PRO A 171 -38.95 9.61 59.43
C PRO A 171 -39.15 9.43 60.94
N GLU A 172 -38.40 10.20 61.73
CA GLU A 172 -38.47 10.21 63.20
C GLU A 172 -39.67 11.05 63.67
N ASP A 173 -40.72 10.40 64.20
CA ASP A 173 -41.91 11.07 64.75
C ASP A 173 -41.64 11.60 66.17
N ARG A 174 -41.68 12.93 66.31
CA ARG A 174 -41.62 13.66 67.58
C ARG A 174 -43.03 14.11 68.00
N SER A 175 -43.63 13.43 68.97
CA SER A 175 -44.56 14.01 69.98
C SER A 175 -44.88 12.90 71.00
N GLY A 176 -45.06 13.07 72.32
CA GLY A 176 -45.53 14.19 73.12
C GLY A 176 -46.53 13.63 74.14
N ARG A 177 -46.11 13.51 75.42
CA ARG A 177 -46.91 13.62 76.66
C ARG A 177 -48.19 12.73 76.85
N ARG A 178 -48.17 11.87 77.88
CA ARG A 178 -49.36 11.23 78.52
C ARG A 178 -50.39 12.31 78.95
N PRO A 179 -51.71 12.02 78.88
CA PRO A 179 -52.40 11.51 80.08
C PRO A 179 -53.42 10.38 79.79
N ALA A 180 -54.04 9.90 80.88
CA ALA A 180 -54.78 8.64 80.99
C ALA A 180 -56.21 8.65 80.41
N ARG A 181 -56.69 7.47 79.98
CA ARG A 181 -57.80 6.68 80.58
C ARG A 181 -58.75 6.04 79.51
N ARG A 182 -59.15 4.80 79.83
CA ARG A 182 -60.31 3.98 79.36
C ARG A 182 -60.19 3.13 78.07
N ARG A 183 -60.17 1.80 78.30
CA ARG A 183 -60.68 0.70 77.45
C ARG A 183 -62.23 0.70 77.37
N PRO A 184 -62.92 -0.16 76.58
CA PRO A 184 -62.50 -1.14 75.53
C PRO A 184 -63.27 -0.94 74.18
N SER A 185 -62.97 -1.61 73.06
CA SER A 185 -63.57 -2.90 72.62
C SER A 185 -63.09 -3.26 71.19
N ALA A 186 -62.97 -4.57 70.90
CA ALA A 186 -62.57 -5.18 69.62
C ALA A 186 -63.80 -5.54 68.74
N PRO A 187 -63.68 -6.31 67.62
CA PRO A 187 -62.71 -6.35 66.51
C PRO A 187 -63.46 -6.22 65.13
N GLU A 188 -62.80 -6.51 63.99
CA GLU A 188 -63.35 -7.19 62.76
C GLU A 188 -62.80 -6.57 61.44
N THR A 189 -61.75 -7.16 60.83
CA THR A 189 -61.74 -8.17 59.75
C THR A 189 -62.25 -7.67 58.39
N ARG A 190 -61.37 -7.62 57.36
CA ARG A 190 -61.55 -7.99 55.93
C ARG A 190 -60.46 -7.36 55.03
N GLU A 191 -59.56 -8.15 54.46
CA GLU A 191 -59.61 -8.78 53.10
C GLU A 191 -59.03 -7.90 51.97
N ILE A 192 -57.77 -8.21 51.57
CA ILE A 192 -57.21 -8.53 50.23
C ILE A 192 -58.15 -8.23 49.02
N PRO A 193 -57.72 -7.61 47.88
CA PRO A 193 -56.74 -8.16 46.90
C PRO A 193 -55.85 -7.14 46.14
N ARG A 194 -54.58 -7.44 45.81
CA ARG A 194 -54.04 -8.25 44.68
C ARG A 194 -54.55 -7.84 43.28
N VAL A 195 -53.71 -7.13 42.55
CA VAL A 195 -53.33 -7.41 41.15
C VAL A 195 -51.83 -7.20 41.01
#